data_AF-A0A370CHY6-F1
#
_entry.id   AF-A0A370CHY6-F1
#
_cell.length_a   1.000
_cell.length_b   1.000
_cell.length_c   1.000
_cell.angle_alpha   90.00
_cell.angle_beta   90.00
_cell.angle_gamma   90.00
#
_symmetry.space_group_name_H-M   'P 1'
#
loop_
_entity.id
_entity.type
_entity.pdbx_description
1 polymer ?
#
loop_
_entity_poly.entity_id
_entity_poly.type
_entity_poly.pdbx_seq_one_letter_code
_entity_poly.pdbx_strand_id
1 'polypeptide(L)'
;MSFRCILVGEGNLTFIFCKLLAKSQLNLVLVITSNNKIIQWCHENKISFICSQSDYTEQLYKIDFEYLICAINENKLSEKIISRATICSVNYHDSILPNYAGVHATAWSILNGETHHGITWHVMNNEIDSGDIVLSKQFNLSQQETSLSLNIKCFDAAIQSFPNLIEILLAPPLKLTQQQKNTKSFFYKADKPKSNGLLTTEMTLHDIYRLLNASQFGHIDNDFYSVKIQISSSYYYILRAKCIFSDHAEPSGKIVEIAEDFITVTARGGYLQIMILAEVGHIISIGDVVSKHVLRINQKILTEFNSTTKSYSELVRKNHFHEKKFIEKYRNLSIPLASFDDVTDNNKTTSSCYSIIHSKKITVSKAEFLEHFCELITKFMLRPDFILPIQHSEYSDIKDYKGLFLKYGFIYYNNANLSSSKTVNVSLEKQLGNLPFIQADIKWRYRGLDNDIYCLPLALSFEKKIFGNSKFILQLHQNKLSVFHNASLATVTPRLKEQLSLFVANMI
;
A
#
# COMPACT_ATOMS: atom_id res chain seq x y z
N MET A 1 19.75 -29.09 23.08
CA MET A 1 18.69 -29.52 22.14
C MET A 1 18.23 -28.29 21.37
N SER A 2 18.00 -28.39 20.06
CA SER A 2 17.41 -27.28 19.30
C SER A 2 15.90 -27.47 19.27
N PHE A 3 15.16 -26.48 19.77
CA PHE A 3 13.71 -26.52 19.81
C PHE A 3 13.13 -26.40 18.40
N ARG A 4 12.18 -27.27 18.07
CA ARG A 4 11.50 -27.34 16.79
C ARG A 4 10.40 -26.29 16.74
N CYS A 5 10.39 -25.51 15.66
CA CYS A 5 9.46 -24.43 15.42
C CYS A 5 8.70 -24.63 14.11
N ILE A 6 7.41 -24.35 14.14
CA ILE A 6 6.57 -24.22 12.94
C ILE A 6 6.25 -22.74 12.74
N LEU A 7 6.25 -22.28 11.49
CA LEU A 7 5.78 -20.95 11.12
C LEU A 7 4.50 -21.07 10.28
N VAL A 8 3.48 -20.28 10.61
CA VAL A 8 2.21 -20.21 9.88
C VAL A 8 1.99 -18.76 9.46
N GLY A 9 1.72 -18.53 8.17
CA GLY A 9 1.49 -17.17 7.70
C GLY A 9 1.60 -16.96 6.21
N GLU A 10 1.27 -15.73 5.80
CA GLU A 10 1.35 -15.29 4.41
C GLU A 10 2.13 -13.96 4.28
N GLY A 11 2.43 -13.58 3.03
CA GLY A 11 2.98 -12.26 2.71
C GLY A 11 4.47 -12.06 3.05
N ASN A 12 4.93 -10.83 2.86
CA ASN A 12 6.35 -10.48 2.96
C ASN A 12 6.89 -10.55 4.39
N LEU A 13 6.07 -10.23 5.40
CA LEU A 13 6.51 -10.29 6.80
C LEU A 13 6.84 -11.73 7.20
N THR A 14 5.95 -12.68 6.90
CA THR A 14 6.18 -14.11 7.13
C THR A 14 7.42 -14.62 6.39
N PHE A 15 7.63 -14.16 5.15
CA PHE A 15 8.85 -14.50 4.40
C PHE A 15 10.13 -14.03 5.09
N ILE A 16 10.11 -12.85 5.72
CA ILE A 16 11.24 -12.35 6.51
C ILE A 16 11.42 -13.22 7.76
N PHE A 17 10.35 -13.59 8.46
CA PHE A 17 10.44 -14.49 9.60
C PHE A 17 10.98 -15.87 9.26
N CYS A 18 10.68 -16.42 8.07
CA CYS A 18 11.33 -17.65 7.58
C CYS A 18 12.86 -17.52 7.61
N LYS A 19 13.38 -16.42 7.07
CA LYS A 19 14.83 -16.16 6.98
C LYS A 19 15.46 -15.89 8.35
N LEU A 20 14.74 -15.21 9.25
CA LEU A 20 15.22 -14.95 10.60
C LEU A 20 15.24 -16.24 11.43
N LEU A 21 14.19 -17.07 11.35
CA LEU A 21 14.13 -18.36 12.03
C LEU A 21 15.22 -19.32 11.55
N ALA A 22 15.48 -19.39 10.24
CA ALA A 22 16.56 -20.22 9.69
C ALA A 22 17.96 -19.85 10.19
N LYS A 23 18.14 -18.65 10.74
CA LYS A 23 19.39 -18.17 11.35
C LYS A 23 19.37 -18.17 12.88
N SER A 24 18.23 -18.53 13.47
CA SER A 24 18.02 -18.52 14.92
C SER A 24 18.40 -19.86 15.56
N GLN A 25 18.35 -19.94 16.89
CA GLN A 25 18.54 -21.23 17.59
C GLN A 25 17.29 -22.15 17.52
N LEU A 26 16.15 -21.63 17.08
CA LEU A 26 14.97 -22.44 16.79
C LEU A 26 15.14 -23.16 15.44
N ASN A 27 14.92 -24.46 15.44
CA ASN A 27 14.92 -25.28 14.24
C ASN A 27 13.56 -25.13 13.53
N LEU A 28 13.50 -24.31 12.48
CA LEU A 28 12.32 -24.21 11.62
C LEU A 28 12.12 -25.52 10.85
N VAL A 29 11.14 -26.32 11.26
CA VAL A 29 10.91 -27.65 10.66
C VAL A 29 9.80 -27.67 9.61
N LEU A 30 8.87 -26.72 9.67
CA LEU A 30 7.72 -26.66 8.78
C LEU A 30 7.22 -25.23 8.62
N VAL A 31 6.84 -24.86 7.40
CA VAL A 31 6.11 -23.61 7.09
C VAL A 31 4.73 -23.91 6.51
N ILE A 32 3.67 -23.34 7.07
CA ILE A 32 2.30 -23.46 6.56
C ILE A 32 1.95 -22.16 5.84
N THR A 33 1.81 -22.24 4.51
CA THR A 33 1.65 -21.06 3.63
C THR A 33 1.14 -21.47 2.24
N SER A 34 0.44 -20.56 1.57
CA SER A 34 0.10 -20.63 0.15
C SER A 34 0.88 -19.59 -0.68
N ASN A 35 1.79 -18.83 -0.06
CA ASN A 35 2.61 -17.85 -0.74
C ASN A 35 3.73 -18.50 -1.56
N ASN A 36 3.68 -18.35 -2.89
CA ASN A 36 4.66 -18.92 -3.81
C ASN A 36 6.11 -18.51 -3.52
N LYS A 37 6.37 -17.28 -3.04
CA LYS A 37 7.74 -16.84 -2.70
C LYS A 37 8.27 -17.61 -1.48
N ILE A 38 7.42 -17.85 -0.48
CA ILE A 38 7.78 -18.62 0.71
C ILE A 38 7.97 -20.09 0.35
N ILE A 39 7.07 -20.67 -0.45
CA ILE A 39 7.17 -22.05 -0.94
C ILE A 39 8.48 -22.28 -1.71
N GLN A 40 8.81 -21.38 -2.64
CA GLN A 40 10.07 -21.47 -3.39
C GLN A 40 11.29 -21.43 -2.46
N TRP A 41 11.30 -20.53 -1.47
CA TRP A 41 12.38 -20.45 -0.50
C TRP A 41 12.48 -21.71 0.36
N CYS A 42 11.35 -22.32 0.74
CA CYS A 42 11.33 -23.59 1.48
C CYS A 42 12.00 -24.70 0.66
N HIS A 43 11.70 -24.80 -0.64
CA HIS A 43 12.38 -25.74 -1.55
C HIS A 43 13.89 -25.51 -1.61
N GLU A 44 14.33 -24.26 -1.80
CA GLU A 44 15.75 -23.89 -1.89
C GLU A 44 16.53 -24.21 -0.61
N ASN A 45 15.88 -24.09 0.55
CA ASN A 45 16.49 -24.31 1.86
C ASN A 45 16.16 -25.67 2.48
N LYS A 46 15.49 -26.57 1.73
CA LYS A 46 15.08 -27.91 2.17
C LYS A 46 14.23 -27.91 3.46
N ILE A 47 13.39 -26.89 3.61
CA ILE A 47 12.40 -26.80 4.69
C ILE A 47 11.09 -27.39 4.20
N SER A 48 10.43 -28.22 5.01
CA SER A 48 9.11 -28.74 4.67
C SER A 48 8.08 -27.62 4.66
N PHE A 49 7.09 -27.71 3.77
CA PHE A 49 5.97 -26.78 3.76
C PHE A 49 4.65 -27.50 3.50
N ILE A 50 3.55 -26.88 3.94
CA ILE A 50 2.19 -27.33 3.68
C ILE A 50 1.35 -26.15 3.19
N CYS A 51 0.44 -26.41 2.25
CA CYS A 51 -0.48 -25.41 1.73
C CYS A 51 -1.51 -24.99 2.81
N SER A 52 -1.58 -23.70 3.12
CA SER A 52 -2.48 -23.17 4.15
C SER A 52 -3.98 -23.29 3.78
N GLN A 53 -4.29 -23.45 2.49
CA GLN A 53 -5.65 -23.64 1.97
C GLN A 53 -6.17 -25.08 2.08
N SER A 54 -5.30 -26.05 2.40
CA SER A 54 -5.70 -27.45 2.60
C SER A 54 -5.96 -27.75 4.08
N ASP A 55 -6.70 -28.81 4.39
CA ASP A 55 -6.72 -29.34 5.75
C ASP A 55 -5.38 -30.05 6.04
N TYR A 56 -4.59 -29.43 6.91
CA TYR A 56 -3.24 -29.89 7.27
C TYR A 56 -3.17 -30.50 8.68
N THR A 57 -4.33 -30.74 9.30
CA THR A 57 -4.44 -31.23 10.68
C THR A 57 -3.72 -32.57 10.85
N GLU A 58 -4.02 -33.57 10.01
CA GLU A 58 -3.40 -34.91 10.05
C GLU A 58 -1.89 -34.90 9.80
N GLN A 59 -1.41 -33.95 9.00
CA GLN A 59 0.03 -33.81 8.71
C GLN A 59 0.77 -33.24 9.92
N LEU A 60 0.16 -32.26 10.61
CA LEU A 60 0.70 -31.70 11.84
C LEU A 60 0.76 -32.71 13.00
N TYR A 61 -0.17 -33.67 13.06
CA TYR A 61 -0.12 -34.73 14.08
C TYR A 61 1.12 -35.64 13.99
N LYS A 62 1.79 -35.67 12.83
CA LYS A 62 3.00 -36.47 12.59
C LYS A 62 4.28 -35.74 12.94
N ILE A 63 4.19 -34.48 13.37
CA ILE A 63 5.32 -33.60 13.62
C ILE A 63 5.23 -33.12 15.06
N ASP A 64 6.25 -33.42 15.85
CA ASP A 64 6.42 -32.81 17.16
C ASP A 64 7.15 -31.47 17.04
N PHE A 65 6.70 -30.49 17.81
CA PHE A 65 7.25 -29.15 17.85
C PHE A 65 6.96 -28.50 19.20
N GLU A 66 7.89 -27.66 19.62
CA GLU A 66 7.79 -26.93 20.88
C GLU A 66 7.13 -25.56 20.67
N TYR A 67 7.39 -24.94 19.52
CA TYR A 67 6.89 -23.62 19.18
C TYR A 67 6.10 -23.60 17.88
N LEU A 68 5.01 -22.84 17.88
CA LEU A 68 4.32 -22.41 16.67
C LEU A 68 4.32 -20.88 16.67
N ILE A 69 4.78 -20.28 15.58
CA ILE A 69 4.72 -18.84 15.38
C ILE A 69 3.72 -18.57 14.26
N CYS A 70 2.75 -17.70 14.53
CA CYS A 70 1.73 -17.26 13.60
C CYS A 70 1.96 -15.77 13.27
N ALA A 71 2.01 -15.44 11.98
CA ALA A 71 2.14 -14.06 11.52
C ALA A 71 1.37 -13.86 10.22
N ILE A 72 0.52 -12.84 10.15
CA ILE A 72 -0.25 -12.50 8.93
C ILE A 72 -0.99 -13.74 8.39
N ASN A 73 -1.74 -14.40 9.25
CA ASN A 73 -2.60 -15.52 8.88
C ASN A 73 -4.06 -15.10 9.01
N GLU A 74 -4.78 -15.11 7.89
CA GLU A 74 -6.18 -14.65 7.85
C GLU A 74 -7.16 -15.72 8.40
N ASN A 75 -6.71 -16.98 8.50
CA ASN A 75 -7.55 -18.08 8.93
C ASN A 75 -7.35 -18.36 10.42
N LYS A 76 -8.45 -18.37 11.19
CA LYS A 76 -8.39 -18.77 12.60
C LYS A 76 -7.85 -20.20 12.72
N LEU A 77 -6.75 -20.38 13.45
CA LEU A 77 -6.23 -21.70 13.79
C LEU A 77 -7.14 -22.36 14.82
N SER A 78 -7.40 -23.66 14.65
CA SER A 78 -8.20 -24.41 15.62
C SER A 78 -7.41 -24.61 16.92
N GLU A 79 -8.12 -24.71 18.05
CA GLU A 79 -7.51 -25.03 19.35
C GLU A 79 -6.67 -26.30 19.29
N LYS A 80 -7.12 -27.31 18.55
CA LYS A 80 -6.39 -28.57 18.33
C LYS A 80 -5.00 -28.37 17.71
N ILE A 81 -4.84 -27.37 16.85
CA ILE A 81 -3.56 -27.03 16.21
C ILE A 81 -2.72 -26.18 17.19
N ILE A 82 -3.34 -25.19 17.83
CA ILE A 82 -2.68 -24.28 18.77
C ILE A 82 -2.07 -25.04 19.95
N SER A 83 -2.78 -26.04 20.49
CA SER A 83 -2.35 -26.82 21.65
C SER A 83 -1.34 -27.92 21.34
N ARG A 84 -0.95 -28.11 20.07
CA ARG A 84 0.09 -29.09 19.68
C ARG A 84 1.49 -28.65 20.02
N ALA A 85 1.74 -27.34 20.08
CA ALA A 85 3.02 -26.80 20.52
C ALA A 85 3.22 -27.17 22.00
N THR A 86 4.26 -27.95 22.30
CA THR A 86 4.48 -28.46 23.67
C THR A 86 4.97 -27.38 24.65
N ILE A 87 5.45 -26.24 24.16
CA ILE A 87 5.78 -25.06 24.98
C ILE A 87 4.74 -23.95 24.77
N CYS A 88 4.66 -23.35 23.58
CA CYS A 88 3.62 -22.35 23.30
C CYS A 88 3.45 -22.07 21.81
N SER A 89 2.25 -21.61 21.46
CA SER A 89 1.95 -20.97 20.17
C SER A 89 1.92 -19.46 20.36
N VAL A 90 2.58 -18.68 19.50
CA VAL A 90 2.69 -17.21 19.58
C VAL A 90 2.17 -16.59 18.30
N ASN A 91 1.37 -15.52 18.42
CA ASN A 91 0.88 -14.74 17.30
C ASN A 91 1.45 -13.31 17.30
N TYR A 92 1.71 -12.80 16.10
CA TYR A 92 1.92 -11.38 15.84
C TYR A 92 0.57 -10.68 15.65
N HIS A 93 0.36 -9.60 16.42
CA HIS A 93 -0.78 -8.71 16.25
C HIS A 93 -0.32 -7.26 16.07
N ASP A 94 -0.96 -6.54 15.15
CA ASP A 94 -0.61 -5.17 14.74
C ASP A 94 -1.28 -4.10 15.63
N SER A 95 -1.27 -4.31 16.94
CA SER A 95 -1.66 -3.30 17.93
C SER A 95 -1.08 -3.57 19.32
N ILE A 96 -1.36 -2.68 20.28
CA ILE A 96 -1.02 -2.85 21.69
C ILE A 96 -2.21 -3.52 22.40
N LEU A 97 -2.16 -4.84 22.54
CA LEU A 97 -3.23 -5.60 23.19
C LEU A 97 -3.39 -5.21 24.67
N PRO A 98 -4.63 -5.21 25.22
CA PRO A 98 -5.88 -5.73 24.62
C PRO A 98 -6.58 -4.78 23.64
N ASN A 99 -6.05 -3.57 23.38
CA ASN A 99 -6.70 -2.62 22.49
C ASN A 99 -6.60 -3.08 21.04
N TYR A 100 -7.66 -2.83 20.26
CA TYR A 100 -7.73 -3.15 18.83
C TYR A 100 -7.50 -4.63 18.49
N ALA A 101 -8.00 -5.54 19.33
CA ALA A 101 -8.07 -6.97 19.01
C ALA A 101 -8.96 -7.23 17.77
N GLY A 102 -8.71 -8.32 17.04
CA GLY A 102 -9.45 -8.68 15.83
C GLY A 102 -8.77 -8.18 14.57
N VAL A 103 -9.49 -7.49 13.68
CA VAL A 103 -8.98 -7.12 12.33
C VAL A 103 -9.00 -5.62 12.05
N HIS A 104 -8.15 -5.20 11.11
CA HIS A 104 -7.98 -3.81 10.69
C HIS A 104 -7.54 -2.85 11.81
N ALA A 105 -6.72 -3.33 12.75
CA ALA A 105 -6.29 -2.56 13.92
C ALA A 105 -5.65 -1.21 13.55
N THR A 106 -4.81 -1.21 12.51
CA THR A 106 -4.20 0.01 11.97
C THR A 106 -5.24 1.04 11.50
N ALA A 107 -6.21 0.62 10.68
CA ALA A 107 -7.27 1.51 10.19
C ALA A 107 -8.17 2.02 11.33
N TRP A 108 -8.55 1.17 12.28
CA TRP A 108 -9.34 1.57 13.44
C TRP A 108 -8.61 2.56 14.34
N SER A 109 -7.29 2.40 14.52
CA SER A 109 -6.50 3.34 15.32
C SER A 109 -6.46 4.74 14.69
N ILE A 110 -6.34 4.82 13.36
CA ILE A 110 -6.41 6.08 12.61
C ILE A 110 -7.80 6.70 12.74
N LEU A 111 -8.87 5.91 12.57
CA LEU A 111 -10.26 6.37 12.70
C LEU A 111 -10.56 6.95 14.09
N ASN A 112 -10.03 6.31 15.14
CA ASN A 112 -10.22 6.76 16.52
C ASN A 112 -9.31 7.94 16.89
N GLY A 113 -8.39 8.33 16.02
CA GLY A 113 -7.46 9.45 16.27
C GLY A 113 -6.43 9.15 17.34
N GLU A 114 -5.96 7.90 17.39
CA GLU A 114 -4.89 7.53 18.31
C GLU A 114 -3.62 8.34 18.04
N THR A 115 -2.84 8.57 19.10
CA THR A 115 -1.55 9.27 19.01
C THR A 115 -0.37 8.32 19.16
N HIS A 116 -0.66 7.08 19.52
CA HIS A 116 0.30 6.00 19.71
C HIS A 116 -0.29 4.72 19.17
N HIS A 117 0.57 3.86 18.65
CA HIS A 117 0.22 2.54 18.18
C HIS A 117 1.38 1.59 18.46
N GLY A 118 1.27 0.34 18.05
CA GLY A 118 2.31 -0.62 18.33
C GLY A 118 2.00 -1.99 17.79
N ILE A 119 2.80 -2.95 18.21
CA ILE A 119 2.59 -4.36 17.92
C ILE A 119 2.69 -5.17 19.20
N THR A 120 2.10 -6.36 19.18
CA THR A 120 2.16 -7.31 20.27
C THR A 120 2.48 -8.70 19.75
N TRP A 121 3.41 -9.38 20.39
CA TRP A 121 3.55 -10.83 20.31
C TRP A 121 2.90 -11.42 21.55
N HIS A 122 1.90 -12.28 21.37
CA HIS A 122 1.16 -12.87 22.47
C HIS A 122 1.00 -14.38 22.27
N VAL A 123 0.86 -15.10 23.37
CA VAL A 123 0.52 -16.53 23.34
C VAL A 123 -0.88 -16.68 22.77
N MET A 124 -1.07 -17.67 21.91
CA MET A 124 -2.36 -18.00 21.33
C MET A 124 -3.16 -18.89 22.28
N ASN A 125 -4.47 -18.67 22.32
CA ASN A 125 -5.45 -19.53 22.97
C ASN A 125 -6.65 -19.73 22.03
N ASN A 126 -7.78 -20.27 22.51
CA ASN A 126 -8.96 -20.49 21.67
C ASN A 126 -9.69 -19.18 21.28
N GLU A 127 -9.46 -18.11 22.03
CA GLU A 127 -9.99 -16.78 21.74
C GLU A 127 -9.04 -16.00 20.81
N ILE A 128 -9.59 -15.03 20.09
CA ILE A 128 -8.80 -14.20 19.16
C ILE A 128 -8.10 -13.13 19.99
N ASP A 129 -6.78 -13.05 19.87
CA ASP A 129 -5.91 -12.02 20.45
C ASP A 129 -6.01 -11.80 21.98
N SER A 130 -6.45 -12.80 22.76
CA SER A 130 -6.68 -12.63 24.20
C SER A 130 -5.61 -13.25 25.12
N GLY A 131 -4.67 -14.02 24.57
CA GLY A 131 -3.66 -14.71 25.37
C GLY A 131 -2.54 -13.81 25.89
N ASP A 132 -1.76 -14.32 26.84
CA ASP A 132 -0.77 -13.52 27.55
C ASP A 132 0.30 -12.93 26.62
N ILE A 133 0.73 -11.71 26.91
CA ILE A 133 1.70 -10.97 26.11
C ILE A 133 3.11 -11.50 26.38
N VAL A 134 3.83 -11.85 25.31
CA VAL A 134 5.26 -12.20 25.35
C VAL A 134 6.09 -10.93 25.31
N LEU A 135 5.81 -10.04 24.35
CA LEU A 135 6.42 -8.72 24.26
C LEU A 135 5.54 -7.77 23.44
N SER A 136 5.67 -6.47 23.68
CA SER A 136 5.04 -5.43 22.87
C SER A 136 6.04 -4.32 22.53
N LYS A 137 5.79 -3.61 21.43
CA LYS A 137 6.55 -2.42 21.01
C LYS A 137 5.57 -1.31 20.69
N GLN A 138 5.65 -0.20 21.43
CA GLN A 138 4.88 1.00 21.18
C GLN A 138 5.71 2.02 20.40
N PHE A 139 5.05 2.78 19.53
CA PHE A 139 5.62 3.93 18.82
C PHE A 139 4.55 5.02 18.64
N ASN A 140 5.01 6.25 18.35
CA ASN A 140 4.11 7.38 18.11
C ASN A 140 3.39 7.19 16.77
N LEU A 141 2.10 7.53 16.72
CA LEU A 141 1.30 7.57 15.50
C LEU A 141 1.23 9.02 15.00
N SER A 142 1.74 9.29 13.80
CA SER A 142 1.56 10.61 13.20
C SER A 142 0.11 10.80 12.74
N GLN A 143 -0.39 12.03 12.79
CA GLN A 143 -1.71 12.37 12.28
C GLN A 143 -1.82 12.16 10.76
N GLN A 144 -0.70 12.16 10.02
CA GLN A 144 -0.69 11.91 8.58
C GLN A 144 -0.62 10.41 8.22
N GLU A 145 -0.60 9.52 9.19
CA GLU A 145 -0.49 8.08 8.93
C GLU A 145 -1.71 7.57 8.15
N THR A 146 -1.41 6.76 7.14
CA THR A 146 -2.37 5.99 6.35
C THR A 146 -2.37 4.55 6.85
N SER A 147 -3.41 3.77 6.54
CA SER A 147 -3.40 2.34 6.90
C SER A 147 -2.18 1.62 6.31
N LEU A 148 -1.75 1.97 5.10
CA LEU A 148 -0.54 1.42 4.49
C LEU A 148 0.74 1.79 5.26
N SER A 149 0.98 3.09 5.52
CA SER A 149 2.21 3.54 6.18
C SER A 149 2.31 2.99 7.60
N LEU A 150 1.18 2.94 8.30
CA LEU A 150 1.11 2.37 9.64
C LEU A 150 1.36 0.85 9.63
N ASN A 151 0.79 0.11 8.67
CA ASN A 151 1.08 -1.32 8.51
C ASN A 151 2.59 -1.58 8.28
N ILE A 152 3.24 -0.75 7.45
CA ILE A 152 4.69 -0.84 7.20
C ILE A 152 5.48 -0.61 8.49
N LYS A 153 5.07 0.36 9.31
CA LYS A 153 5.68 0.65 10.61
C LYS A 153 5.50 -0.49 11.61
N CYS A 154 4.32 -1.11 11.63
CA CYS A 154 4.09 -2.32 12.41
C CYS A 154 5.01 -3.47 11.94
N PHE A 155 5.19 -3.66 10.63
CA PHE A 155 6.08 -4.70 10.10
C PHE A 155 7.54 -4.45 10.49
N ASP A 156 8.02 -3.22 10.41
CA ASP A 156 9.37 -2.86 10.86
C ASP A 156 9.56 -3.15 12.35
N ALA A 157 8.59 -2.74 13.19
CA ALA A 157 8.62 -3.05 14.62
C ALA A 157 8.59 -4.57 14.90
N ALA A 158 7.86 -5.34 14.09
CA ALA A 158 7.81 -6.80 14.19
C ALA A 158 9.15 -7.44 13.84
N ILE A 159 9.80 -7.00 12.76
CA ILE A 159 11.12 -7.47 12.34
C ILE A 159 12.17 -7.15 13.40
N GLN A 160 12.17 -5.91 13.92
CA GLN A 160 13.13 -5.47 14.93
C GLN A 160 12.96 -6.17 16.28
N SER A 161 11.72 -6.52 16.64
CA SER A 161 11.43 -7.21 17.91
C SER A 161 11.59 -8.73 17.84
N PHE A 162 11.65 -9.31 16.64
CA PHE A 162 11.71 -10.75 16.45
C PHE A 162 12.92 -11.41 17.13
N PRO A 163 14.16 -10.87 17.10
CA PRO A 163 15.28 -11.46 17.83
C PRO A 163 15.01 -11.56 19.34
N ASN A 164 14.46 -10.50 19.94
CA ASN A 164 14.09 -10.49 21.36
C ASN A 164 12.98 -11.49 21.68
N LEU A 165 12.02 -11.69 20.76
CA LEU A 165 11.03 -12.74 20.88
C LEU A 165 11.71 -14.11 21.03
N ILE A 166 12.64 -14.42 20.13
CA ILE A 166 13.38 -15.70 20.17
C ILE A 166 14.14 -15.86 21.48
N GLU A 167 14.85 -14.82 21.94
CA GLU A 167 15.57 -14.85 23.22
C GLU A 167 14.63 -15.16 24.41
N ILE A 168 13.45 -14.53 24.46
CA ILE A 168 12.46 -14.77 25.51
C ILE A 168 11.95 -16.21 25.44
N LEU A 169 11.64 -16.72 24.23
CA LEU A 169 11.16 -18.10 24.05
C LEU A 169 12.20 -19.12 24.50
N LEU A 170 13.49 -18.86 24.25
CA LEU A 170 14.57 -19.78 24.63
C LEU A 170 14.94 -19.76 26.12
N ALA A 171 14.38 -18.86 26.92
CA ALA A 171 14.76 -18.62 28.31
C ALA A 171 13.64 -19.02 29.32
N PRO A 172 13.37 -20.32 29.54
CA PRO A 172 12.36 -20.75 30.50
C PRO A 172 12.78 -20.41 31.96
N PRO A 173 11.82 -20.11 32.86
CA PRO A 173 10.39 -20.02 32.62
C PRO A 173 10.02 -18.77 31.79
N LEU A 174 9.05 -18.91 30.88
CA LEU A 174 8.58 -17.80 30.03
C LEU A 174 8.00 -16.68 30.91
N LYS A 175 8.52 -15.47 30.74
CA LYS A 175 7.99 -14.26 31.40
C LYS A 175 6.88 -13.68 30.54
N LEU A 176 5.64 -13.99 30.91
CA LEU A 176 4.44 -13.54 30.23
C LEU A 176 3.72 -12.46 31.04
N THR A 177 3.10 -11.52 30.34
CA THR A 177 2.26 -10.47 30.95
C THR A 177 0.81 -10.76 30.66
N GLN A 178 0.00 -10.99 31.70
CA GLN A 178 -1.44 -11.19 31.53
C GLN A 178 -2.09 -9.92 30.97
N GLN A 179 -2.95 -10.10 29.96
CA GLN A 179 -3.75 -8.99 29.46
C GLN A 179 -4.77 -8.55 30.51
N GLN A 180 -4.90 -7.24 30.70
CA GLN A 180 -5.94 -6.71 31.58
C GLN A 180 -7.32 -6.97 30.97
N LYS A 181 -8.30 -7.41 31.78
CA LYS A 181 -9.71 -7.48 31.39
C LYS A 181 -10.30 -6.07 31.31
N ASN A 182 -9.84 -5.27 30.36
CA ASN A 182 -10.39 -3.95 30.08
C ASN A 182 -11.26 -4.03 28.83
N THR A 183 -12.44 -3.41 28.86
CA THR A 183 -13.45 -3.49 27.78
C THR A 183 -13.11 -2.54 26.62
N LYS A 184 -11.95 -2.68 25.96
CA LYS A 184 -11.62 -1.77 24.84
C LYS A 184 -11.21 -2.47 23.55
N SER A 185 -12.20 -2.39 22.65
CA SER A 185 -12.22 -2.52 21.19
C SER A 185 -11.70 -3.82 20.59
N PHE A 186 -12.58 -4.83 20.60
CA PHE A 186 -12.51 -5.95 19.66
C PHE A 186 -13.26 -5.55 18.38
N PHE A 187 -12.65 -5.76 17.21
CA PHE A 187 -13.25 -5.47 15.91
C PHE A 187 -13.36 -6.72 15.03
N TYR A 188 -14.58 -7.05 14.64
CA TYR A 188 -14.89 -8.11 13.70
C TYR A 188 -14.71 -7.63 12.25
N LYS A 189 -14.50 -8.57 11.32
CA LYS A 189 -14.42 -8.28 9.87
C LYS A 189 -15.67 -7.57 9.32
N ALA A 190 -16.83 -7.82 9.93
CA ALA A 190 -18.10 -7.19 9.56
C ALA A 190 -18.23 -5.75 10.07
N ASP A 191 -17.41 -5.32 11.04
CA ASP A 191 -17.47 -3.98 11.58
C ASP A 191 -16.99 -2.98 10.52
N LYS A 192 -17.61 -1.80 10.54
CA LYS A 192 -17.38 -0.70 9.58
C LYS A 192 -17.40 0.63 10.33
N PRO A 193 -16.69 1.66 9.85
CA PRO A 193 -16.78 2.98 10.44
C PRO A 193 -18.22 3.49 10.42
N LYS A 194 -18.50 4.50 11.26
CA LYS A 194 -19.79 5.18 11.28
C LYS A 194 -20.19 5.60 9.87
N SER A 195 -21.46 5.40 9.53
CA SER A 195 -22.00 5.71 8.20
C SER A 195 -21.36 4.91 7.05
N ASN A 196 -20.57 3.87 7.34
CA ASN A 196 -19.87 3.04 6.36
C ASN A 196 -19.11 3.87 5.29
N GLY A 197 -18.37 4.90 5.71
CA GLY A 197 -17.57 5.76 4.83
C GLY A 197 -18.32 6.86 4.08
N LEU A 198 -19.63 7.04 4.30
CA LEU A 198 -20.39 8.15 3.71
C LEU A 198 -20.11 9.47 4.45
N LEU A 199 -19.67 10.49 3.71
CA LEU A 199 -19.43 11.83 4.25
C LEU A 199 -20.74 12.55 4.59
N THR A 200 -20.78 13.15 5.78
CA THR A 200 -21.99 13.78 6.34
C THR A 200 -21.70 15.12 7.00
N THR A 201 -22.74 15.95 7.18
CA THR A 201 -22.62 17.31 7.74
C THR A 201 -22.14 17.34 9.20
N GLU A 202 -22.34 16.25 9.94
CA GLU A 202 -21.93 16.10 11.34
C GLU A 202 -20.41 15.89 11.52
N MET A 203 -19.71 15.53 10.45
CA MET A 203 -18.28 15.26 10.48
C MET A 203 -17.47 16.56 10.50
N THR A 204 -16.43 16.60 11.33
CA THR A 204 -15.37 17.62 11.21
C THR A 204 -14.46 17.31 10.04
N LEU A 205 -13.68 18.30 9.61
CA LEU A 205 -12.63 18.06 8.62
C LEU A 205 -11.60 17.03 9.14
N HIS A 206 -11.33 16.98 10.45
CA HIS A 206 -10.48 15.95 11.06
C HIS A 206 -11.10 14.54 10.96
N ASP A 207 -12.42 14.40 11.12
CA ASP A 207 -13.11 13.12 10.94
C ASP A 207 -13.03 12.64 9.49
N ILE A 208 -13.25 13.56 8.54
CA ILE A 208 -13.13 13.28 7.11
C ILE A 208 -11.69 12.90 6.77
N TYR A 209 -10.70 13.62 7.30
CA TYR A 209 -9.29 13.34 7.09
C TYR A 209 -8.90 11.93 7.58
N ARG A 210 -9.34 11.54 8.79
CA ARG A 210 -9.15 10.18 9.32
C ARG A 210 -9.84 9.13 8.47
N LEU A 211 -11.06 9.38 7.99
CA LEU A 211 -11.75 8.48 7.07
C LEU A 211 -11.01 8.30 5.75
N LEU A 212 -10.42 9.37 5.19
CA LEU A 212 -9.62 9.28 3.98
C LEU A 212 -8.36 8.44 4.24
N ASN A 213 -7.60 8.74 5.28
CA ASN A 213 -6.33 8.07 5.58
C ASN A 213 -6.50 6.59 5.99
N ALA A 214 -7.52 6.27 6.79
CA ALA A 214 -7.78 4.89 7.21
C ALA A 214 -8.27 3.99 6.06
N SER A 215 -8.77 4.56 4.97
CA SER A 215 -9.16 3.81 3.76
C SER A 215 -8.01 3.51 2.80
N GLN A 216 -6.80 4.01 3.08
CA GLN A 216 -5.65 3.90 2.18
C GLN A 216 -4.78 2.69 2.54
N PHE A 217 -5.00 1.59 1.83
CA PHE A 217 -4.26 0.33 2.01
C PHE A 217 -3.17 0.10 0.94
N GLY A 218 -2.93 1.08 0.05
CA GLY A 218 -1.96 0.95 -1.02
C GLY A 218 -2.29 -0.19 -1.98
N HIS A 219 -1.33 -1.05 -2.31
CA HIS A 219 -1.57 -2.18 -3.22
C HIS A 219 -2.29 -3.37 -2.56
N ILE A 220 -2.66 -3.25 -1.29
CA ILE A 220 -3.42 -4.28 -0.57
C ILE A 220 -4.91 -4.02 -0.82
N ASP A 221 -5.66 -5.09 -1.09
CA ASP A 221 -7.11 -5.02 -1.26
C ASP A 221 -7.75 -4.38 -0.01
N ASN A 222 -8.51 -3.31 -0.23
CA ASN A 222 -9.31 -2.69 0.82
C ASN A 222 -10.69 -3.34 0.85
N ASP A 223 -10.87 -4.34 1.73
CA ASP A 223 -12.16 -4.93 2.06
C ASP A 223 -12.80 -4.31 3.33
N PHE A 224 -12.21 -3.24 3.85
CA PHE A 224 -12.68 -2.58 5.06
C PHE A 224 -13.86 -1.65 4.76
N TYR A 225 -13.65 -0.53 4.05
CA TYR A 225 -14.70 0.37 3.55
C TYR A 225 -14.13 1.32 2.48
N SER A 226 -15.00 1.97 1.71
CA SER A 226 -14.62 3.06 0.80
C SER A 226 -15.21 4.40 1.24
N VAL A 227 -14.45 5.49 1.11
CA VAL A 227 -14.97 6.85 1.35
C VAL A 227 -15.86 7.26 0.18
N LYS A 228 -17.03 7.83 0.47
CA LYS A 228 -17.98 8.25 -0.57
C LYS A 228 -18.84 9.43 -0.16
N ILE A 229 -19.40 10.08 -1.15
CA ILE A 229 -20.34 11.19 -1.03
C ILE A 229 -21.63 10.84 -1.79
N GLN A 230 -22.75 11.28 -1.25
CA GLN A 230 -24.03 11.22 -1.95
C GLN A 230 -24.33 12.59 -2.55
N ILE A 231 -24.51 12.65 -3.86
CA ILE A 231 -24.94 13.86 -4.57
C ILE A 231 -26.29 13.54 -5.21
N SER A 232 -27.33 14.27 -4.78
CA SER A 232 -28.72 13.97 -5.13
C SER A 232 -29.09 12.51 -4.76
N SER A 233 -29.44 11.68 -5.74
CA SER A 233 -29.74 10.25 -5.54
C SER A 233 -28.56 9.31 -5.85
N SER A 234 -27.40 9.85 -6.24
CA SER A 234 -26.25 9.08 -6.70
C SER A 234 -25.14 9.02 -5.65
N TYR A 235 -24.44 7.89 -5.59
CA TYR A 235 -23.27 7.70 -4.73
C TYR A 235 -21.99 7.73 -5.55
N TYR A 236 -21.01 8.50 -5.07
CA TYR A 236 -19.69 8.66 -5.67
C TYR A 236 -18.61 8.27 -4.67
N TYR A 237 -17.72 7.38 -5.07
CA TYR A 237 -16.54 7.03 -4.30
C TYR A 237 -15.49 8.13 -4.45
N ILE A 238 -14.92 8.56 -3.34
CA ILE A 238 -13.87 9.57 -3.32
C ILE A 238 -12.54 8.85 -3.46
N LEU A 239 -11.93 8.95 -4.64
CA LEU A 239 -10.62 8.37 -4.91
C LEU A 239 -9.48 9.36 -4.59
N ARG A 240 -9.76 10.66 -4.67
CA ARG A 240 -8.81 11.72 -4.28
C ARG A 240 -9.53 12.94 -3.74
N ALA A 241 -9.08 13.40 -2.59
CA ALA A 241 -9.51 14.65 -1.97
C ALA A 241 -8.40 15.23 -1.10
N LYS A 242 -8.46 16.54 -0.86
CA LYS A 242 -7.53 17.28 -0.02
C LYS A 242 -8.29 17.99 1.10
N CYS A 243 -7.78 17.90 2.33
CA CYS A 243 -8.32 18.64 3.48
C CYS A 243 -7.48 19.91 3.69
N ILE A 244 -8.13 21.07 3.71
CA ILE A 244 -7.52 22.39 3.93
C ILE A 244 -8.03 22.90 5.26
N PHE A 245 -7.23 22.75 6.32
CA PHE A 245 -7.62 23.15 7.67
C PHE A 245 -7.66 24.68 7.81
N SER A 246 -8.79 25.19 8.29
CA SER A 246 -9.02 26.63 8.47
C SER A 246 -10.25 26.84 9.35
N ASP A 247 -10.25 27.88 10.16
CA ASP A 247 -11.42 28.24 10.96
C ASP A 247 -12.40 29.08 10.14
N HIS A 248 -13.69 28.69 10.18
CA HIS A 248 -14.78 29.46 9.61
C HIS A 248 -16.11 29.14 10.30
N ALA A 249 -17.10 30.04 10.16
CA ALA A 249 -18.44 29.86 10.71
C ALA A 249 -19.46 29.27 9.71
N GLU A 250 -19.06 29.03 8.45
CA GLU A 250 -19.95 28.46 7.43
C GLU A 250 -20.45 27.05 7.81
N PRO A 251 -21.72 26.71 7.51
CA PRO A 251 -22.25 25.38 7.77
C PRO A 251 -21.62 24.33 6.87
N SER A 252 -21.30 23.15 7.42
CA SER A 252 -20.74 22.02 6.66
C SER A 252 -21.60 21.65 5.45
N GLY A 253 -20.93 21.32 4.35
CA GLY A 253 -21.52 20.74 3.16
C GLY A 253 -21.78 21.70 2.01
N LYS A 254 -21.57 23.00 2.20
CA LYS A 254 -21.76 24.02 1.18
C LYS A 254 -20.59 24.05 0.19
N ILE A 255 -20.89 24.02 -1.11
CA ILE A 255 -19.90 24.24 -2.18
C ILE A 255 -19.46 25.69 -2.16
N VAL A 256 -18.16 25.93 -2.08
CA VAL A 256 -17.55 27.27 -2.14
C VAL A 256 -16.78 27.51 -3.43
N GLU A 257 -16.38 26.45 -4.12
CA GLU A 257 -15.63 26.55 -5.37
C GLU A 257 -15.96 25.37 -6.28
N ILE A 258 -16.06 25.65 -7.58
CA ILE A 258 -16.13 24.65 -8.64
C ILE A 258 -15.07 25.03 -9.67
N ALA A 259 -14.05 24.20 -9.79
CA ALA A 259 -13.02 24.29 -10.81
C ALA A 259 -13.19 23.17 -11.85
N GLU A 260 -12.33 23.15 -12.87
CA GLU A 260 -12.34 22.10 -13.91
C GLU A 260 -12.12 20.71 -13.31
N ASP A 261 -11.16 20.60 -12.37
CA ASP A 261 -10.69 19.33 -11.82
C ASP A 261 -11.06 19.08 -10.36
N PHE A 262 -11.79 20.00 -9.70
CA PHE A 262 -12.18 19.83 -8.30
C PHE A 262 -13.40 20.63 -7.86
N ILE A 263 -14.03 20.18 -6.76
CA ILE A 263 -15.06 20.93 -6.02
C ILE A 263 -14.58 21.13 -4.59
N THR A 264 -14.67 22.35 -4.08
CA THR A 264 -14.35 22.66 -2.67
C THR A 264 -15.64 22.79 -1.87
N VAL A 265 -15.71 22.07 -0.76
CA VAL A 265 -16.87 21.97 0.14
C VAL A 265 -16.46 22.35 1.55
N THR A 266 -17.27 23.12 2.25
CA THR A 266 -17.07 23.45 3.67
C THR A 266 -17.25 22.24 4.57
N ALA A 267 -16.47 22.16 5.65
CA ALA A 267 -16.63 21.24 6.76
C ALA A 267 -16.21 21.93 8.06
N ARG A 268 -16.71 21.52 9.21
CA ARG A 268 -16.27 22.13 10.48
C ARG A 268 -14.76 21.95 10.65
N GLY A 269 -14.02 23.06 10.69
CA GLY A 269 -12.56 23.09 10.76
C GLY A 269 -11.83 23.21 9.41
N GLY A 270 -12.55 23.51 8.31
CA GLY A 270 -11.93 23.96 7.05
C GLY A 270 -12.66 23.48 5.79
N TYR A 271 -11.91 23.16 4.75
CA TYR A 271 -12.46 22.84 3.44
C TYR A 271 -12.01 21.47 2.94
N LEU A 272 -12.94 20.71 2.37
CA LEU A 272 -12.68 19.48 1.63
C LEU A 272 -12.70 19.77 0.13
N GLN A 273 -11.55 19.61 -0.52
CA GLN A 273 -11.42 19.71 -1.97
C GLN A 273 -11.48 18.30 -2.58
N ILE A 274 -12.56 17.98 -3.28
CA ILE A 274 -12.79 16.68 -3.94
C ILE A 274 -12.29 16.77 -5.37
N MET A 275 -11.39 15.87 -5.77
CA MET A 275 -10.68 15.96 -7.06
C MET A 275 -11.00 14.78 -7.99
N ILE A 276 -11.07 13.56 -7.46
CA ILE A 276 -11.32 12.37 -8.27
C ILE A 276 -12.46 11.57 -7.66
N LEU A 277 -13.48 11.33 -8.47
CA LEU A 277 -14.66 10.55 -8.10
C LEU A 277 -14.79 9.31 -8.99
N ALA A 278 -15.46 8.29 -8.48
CA ALA A 278 -15.87 7.12 -9.25
C ALA A 278 -17.34 6.77 -8.99
N GLU A 279 -18.02 6.30 -10.03
CA GLU A 279 -19.31 5.59 -9.92
C GLU A 279 -19.07 4.08 -9.99
N VAL A 280 -20.11 3.25 -10.10
CA VAL A 280 -19.93 1.79 -10.24
C VAL A 280 -19.49 1.39 -11.66
N GLY A 281 -18.22 1.52 -11.99
CA GLY A 281 -17.51 0.82 -13.09
C GLY A 281 -16.47 1.64 -13.85
N HIS A 282 -16.36 2.94 -13.59
CA HIS A 282 -15.38 3.87 -14.15
C HIS A 282 -15.13 5.08 -13.22
N ILE A 283 -14.02 5.79 -13.47
CA ILE A 283 -13.74 7.12 -12.90
C ILE A 283 -14.61 8.15 -13.64
N ILE A 284 -15.11 9.16 -12.92
CA ILE A 284 -15.92 10.25 -13.49
C ILE A 284 -15.25 11.60 -13.21
N SER A 285 -15.23 12.47 -14.21
CA SER A 285 -14.64 13.81 -14.06
C SER A 285 -15.52 14.69 -13.17
N ILE A 286 -14.91 15.70 -12.54
CA ILE A 286 -15.65 16.68 -11.75
C ILE A 286 -16.62 17.48 -12.63
N GLY A 287 -16.19 17.89 -13.83
CA GLY A 287 -17.04 18.56 -14.80
C GLY A 287 -18.30 17.76 -15.18
N ASP A 288 -18.18 16.44 -15.35
CA ASP A 288 -19.34 15.57 -15.62
C ASP A 288 -20.29 15.50 -14.43
N VAL A 289 -19.76 15.39 -13.20
CA VAL A 289 -20.57 15.38 -11.97
C VAL A 289 -21.30 16.72 -11.79
N VAL A 290 -20.60 17.84 -12.00
CA VAL A 290 -21.17 19.20 -11.95
C VAL A 290 -22.28 19.35 -12.98
N SER A 291 -22.06 18.90 -14.22
CA SER A 291 -23.05 19.00 -15.31
C SER A 291 -24.25 18.10 -15.06
N LYS A 292 -24.02 16.85 -14.64
CA LYS A 292 -25.05 15.83 -14.36
C LYS A 292 -26.01 16.26 -13.25
N HIS A 293 -25.49 16.89 -12.19
CA HIS A 293 -26.29 17.32 -11.03
C HIS A 293 -26.58 18.82 -11.01
N VAL A 294 -26.18 19.55 -12.06
CA VAL A 294 -26.34 21.00 -12.18
C VAL A 294 -25.80 21.73 -10.94
N LEU A 295 -24.60 21.35 -10.49
CA LEU A 295 -24.03 21.86 -9.25
C LEU A 295 -23.74 23.36 -9.34
N ARG A 296 -23.98 24.08 -8.23
CA ARG A 296 -23.77 25.52 -8.11
C ARG A 296 -23.07 25.87 -6.79
N ILE A 297 -22.30 26.95 -6.80
CA ILE A 297 -21.77 27.55 -5.56
C ILE A 297 -22.94 27.84 -4.61
N ASN A 298 -22.72 27.64 -3.31
CA ASN A 298 -23.68 27.70 -2.21
C ASN A 298 -24.65 26.51 -2.09
N GLN A 299 -24.63 25.54 -3.02
CA GLN A 299 -25.40 24.30 -2.87
C GLN A 299 -24.79 23.42 -1.78
N LYS A 300 -25.63 22.72 -1.01
CA LYS A 300 -25.19 21.71 -0.05
C LYS A 300 -25.09 20.33 -0.72
N ILE A 301 -23.96 19.64 -0.53
CA ILE A 301 -23.72 18.30 -1.11
C ILE A 301 -23.23 17.24 -0.11
N LEU A 302 -23.05 17.58 1.17
CA LEU A 302 -22.85 16.57 2.21
C LEU A 302 -24.19 16.06 2.73
N THR A 303 -24.22 14.77 3.07
CA THR A 303 -25.45 14.13 3.52
C THR A 303 -25.83 14.61 4.92
N GLU A 304 -27.06 15.11 5.07
CA GLU A 304 -27.62 15.46 6.37
C GLU A 304 -28.22 14.21 7.02
N PHE A 305 -27.88 13.96 8.29
CA PHE A 305 -28.54 12.93 9.09
C PHE A 305 -29.73 13.54 9.83
N ASN A 306 -30.94 13.22 9.41
CA ASN A 306 -32.10 13.45 10.27
C ASN A 306 -32.03 12.47 11.44
N SER A 307 -31.91 13.00 12.66
CA SER A 307 -31.63 12.31 13.93
C SER A 307 -32.62 11.20 14.35
N THR A 308 -33.60 10.88 13.51
CA THR A 308 -34.42 9.68 13.70
C THR A 308 -33.58 8.43 13.39
N THR A 309 -33.47 7.52 14.37
CA THR A 309 -32.71 6.26 14.26
C THR A 309 -33.08 5.46 13.00
N LYS A 310 -34.35 5.52 12.58
CA LYS A 310 -34.87 4.86 11.38
C LYS A 310 -34.19 5.39 10.10
N SER A 311 -34.14 6.71 9.91
CA SER A 311 -33.52 7.34 8.74
C SER A 311 -32.01 7.05 8.66
N TYR A 312 -31.31 7.09 9.80
CA TYR A 312 -29.90 6.70 9.88
C TYR A 312 -29.68 5.25 9.45
N SER A 313 -30.47 4.31 9.98
CA SER A 313 -30.34 2.88 9.66
C SER A 313 -30.63 2.56 8.19
N GLU A 314 -31.60 3.24 7.58
CA GLU A 314 -31.94 3.06 6.17
C GLU A 314 -30.84 3.59 5.24
N LEU A 315 -30.25 4.73 5.58
CA LEU A 315 -29.12 5.29 4.82
C LEU A 315 -27.90 4.38 4.88
N VAL A 316 -27.54 3.88 6.08
CA VAL A 316 -26.44 2.93 6.25
C VAL A 316 -26.66 1.66 5.42
N ARG A 317 -27.89 1.12 5.42
CA ARG A 317 -28.24 -0.06 4.61
C ARG A 317 -28.09 0.19 3.10
N LYS A 318 -28.59 1.33 2.60
CA LYS A 318 -28.45 1.71 1.19
C LYS A 318 -26.97 1.87 0.82
N ASN A 319 -26.22 2.58 1.65
CA ASN A 319 -24.79 2.78 1.44
C ASN A 319 -24.05 1.42 1.35
N HIS A 320 -24.30 0.50 2.29
CA HIS A 320 -23.71 -0.84 2.27
C HIS A 320 -24.00 -1.62 0.99
N PHE A 321 -25.23 -1.54 0.47
CA PHE A 321 -25.60 -2.18 -0.78
C PHE A 321 -24.83 -1.63 -1.99
N HIS A 322 -24.66 -0.31 -2.07
CA HIS A 322 -23.88 0.32 -3.14
C HIS A 322 -22.41 -0.05 -3.06
N GLU A 323 -21.84 -0.11 -1.85
CA GLU A 323 -20.44 -0.51 -1.63
C GLU A 323 -20.18 -1.95 -2.06
N LYS A 324 -21.05 -2.89 -1.69
CA LYS A 324 -20.93 -4.28 -2.15
C LYS A 324 -20.86 -4.38 -3.67
N LYS A 325 -21.77 -3.68 -4.37
CA LYS A 325 -21.77 -3.64 -5.84
C LYS A 325 -20.49 -3.03 -6.41
N PHE A 326 -19.94 -2.02 -5.75
CA PHE A 326 -18.67 -1.43 -6.15
C PHE A 326 -17.54 -2.44 -5.98
N ILE A 327 -17.35 -3.01 -4.78
CA ILE A 327 -16.30 -4.00 -4.51
C ILE A 327 -16.40 -5.19 -5.49
N GLU A 328 -17.59 -5.74 -5.71
CA GLU A 328 -17.82 -6.88 -6.63
C GLU A 328 -17.41 -6.57 -8.08
N LYS A 329 -17.69 -5.34 -8.56
CA LYS A 329 -17.38 -4.93 -9.94
C LYS A 329 -15.94 -4.42 -10.11
N TYR A 330 -15.30 -3.98 -9.04
CA TYR A 330 -13.98 -3.32 -9.06
C TYR A 330 -12.82 -4.13 -8.49
N ARG A 331 -13.03 -5.33 -7.96
CA ARG A 331 -11.91 -6.23 -7.55
C ARG A 331 -10.80 -6.37 -8.61
N ASN A 332 -11.09 -6.09 -9.88
CA ASN A 332 -10.15 -6.21 -11.00
C ASN A 332 -9.67 -4.87 -11.59
N LEU A 333 -10.11 -3.73 -11.07
CA LEU A 333 -9.66 -2.41 -11.50
C LEU A 333 -8.52 -1.98 -10.58
N SER A 334 -7.31 -1.87 -11.14
CA SER A 334 -6.16 -1.25 -10.46
C SER A 334 -6.49 0.22 -10.21
N ILE A 335 -7.10 0.53 -9.05
CA ILE A 335 -7.25 1.90 -8.60
C ILE A 335 -5.83 2.39 -8.30
N PRO A 336 -5.34 3.46 -8.95
CA PRO A 336 -4.13 4.10 -8.51
C PRO A 336 -4.40 4.64 -7.10
N LEU A 337 -3.91 3.94 -6.08
CA LEU A 337 -3.77 4.55 -4.76
C LEU A 337 -2.63 5.55 -4.87
N ALA A 338 -3.00 6.77 -5.25
CA ALA A 338 -2.15 7.93 -5.09
C ALA A 338 -1.97 8.17 -3.58
N SER A 339 -0.74 8.43 -3.16
CA SER A 339 -0.48 9.01 -1.86
C SER A 339 -1.32 10.28 -1.71
N PHE A 340 -2.08 10.39 -0.64
CA PHE A 340 -2.80 11.62 -0.30
C PHE A 340 -1.84 12.57 0.41
N ASP A 341 -0.77 12.96 -0.29
CA ASP A 341 0.12 14.01 0.16
C ASP A 341 -0.34 15.34 -0.42
N ASP A 342 -0.93 16.16 0.45
CA ASP A 342 -0.63 17.58 0.61
C ASP A 342 -1.48 18.12 1.77
N VAL A 343 -1.09 17.80 3.01
CA VAL A 343 -1.11 18.85 4.03
C VAL A 343 0.14 19.68 3.74
N THR A 344 -0.04 20.93 3.36
CA THR A 344 1.07 21.89 3.40
C THR A 344 1.43 22.10 4.86
N ASP A 345 2.32 21.27 5.38
CA ASP A 345 3.57 21.80 5.89
C ASP A 345 4.72 20.84 5.52
N ASN A 346 5.86 21.43 5.20
CA ASN A 346 7.01 20.79 4.58
C ASN A 346 7.45 19.52 5.34
N ASN A 347 7.34 18.35 4.72
CA ASN A 347 8.42 17.40 4.47
C ASN A 347 7.89 15.98 4.23
N LYS A 348 8.25 15.47 3.04
CA LYS A 348 8.59 14.08 2.69
C LYS A 348 7.77 12.95 3.30
N THR A 349 7.09 12.23 2.40
CA THR A 349 7.29 10.78 2.30
C THR A 349 7.32 10.32 0.84
N THR A 350 8.16 9.34 0.55
CA THR A 350 8.06 8.50 -0.65
C THR A 350 7.87 7.06 -0.22
N SER A 351 7.03 6.30 -0.91
CA SER A 351 7.50 5.23 -1.80
C SER A 351 6.34 4.35 -2.30
N SER A 352 6.37 4.04 -3.60
CA SER A 352 5.45 3.15 -4.33
C SER A 352 5.70 1.66 -3.99
N CYS A 353 4.92 0.69 -4.50
CA CYS A 353 5.49 -0.54 -5.10
C CYS A 353 4.49 -1.62 -5.69
N TYR A 354 4.43 -1.73 -7.03
CA TYR A 354 3.70 -2.50 -8.07
C TYR A 354 3.75 -4.10 -8.38
N SER A 355 3.64 -4.61 -9.66
CA SER A 355 4.36 -5.81 -10.31
C SER A 355 3.71 -6.54 -11.58
N ILE A 356 4.58 -7.04 -12.50
CA ILE A 356 4.70 -8.18 -13.52
C ILE A 356 3.53 -8.87 -14.34
N ILE A 357 3.74 -9.10 -15.67
CA ILE A 357 3.05 -10.10 -16.55
C ILE A 357 3.99 -10.84 -17.54
N HIS A 358 3.66 -12.12 -17.85
CA HIS A 358 4.29 -13.10 -18.76
C HIS A 358 3.90 -13.01 -20.26
N SER A 359 4.72 -13.63 -21.10
CA SER A 359 4.79 -13.61 -22.56
C SER A 359 3.82 -14.54 -23.31
N LYS A 360 3.16 -14.04 -24.37
CA LYS A 360 2.67 -14.81 -25.52
C LYS A 360 3.21 -14.19 -26.82
N LYS A 361 3.66 -15.03 -27.75
CA LYS A 361 4.06 -14.63 -29.12
C LYS A 361 2.83 -14.10 -29.86
N ILE A 362 2.83 -12.83 -30.21
CA ILE A 362 1.82 -12.20 -31.05
C ILE A 362 2.56 -11.60 -32.25
N THR A 363 2.14 -11.96 -33.45
CA THR A 363 2.55 -11.30 -34.69
C THR A 363 1.65 -10.06 -34.81
N VAL A 364 2.19 -8.87 -34.51
CA VAL A 364 1.41 -7.62 -34.38
C VAL A 364 1.79 -6.62 -35.48
N SER A 365 0.82 -5.89 -36.01
CA SER A 365 1.04 -4.81 -36.98
C SER A 365 1.75 -3.59 -36.34
N LYS A 366 2.27 -2.64 -37.15
CA LYS A 366 3.16 -1.54 -36.68
C LYS A 366 2.53 -0.62 -35.62
N ALA A 367 1.22 -0.37 -35.67
CA ALA A 367 0.50 0.45 -34.68
C ALA A 367 0.23 -0.33 -33.37
N GLU A 368 -0.11 -1.60 -33.55
CA GLU A 368 -0.44 -2.60 -32.53
C GLU A 368 0.81 -3.01 -31.72
N PHE A 369 1.99 -2.95 -32.36
CA PHE A 369 3.30 -3.06 -31.73
C PHE A 369 3.64 -1.84 -30.87
N LEU A 370 3.30 -0.62 -31.33
CA LEU A 370 3.54 0.61 -30.58
C LEU A 370 2.69 0.63 -29.30
N GLU A 371 1.44 0.17 -29.40
CA GLU A 371 0.54 -0.06 -28.27
C GLU A 371 1.10 -1.12 -27.32
N HIS A 372 1.51 -2.29 -27.83
CA HIS A 372 2.15 -3.33 -27.02
C HIS A 372 3.44 -2.84 -26.34
N PHE A 373 4.26 -2.04 -27.02
CA PHE A 373 5.52 -1.51 -26.48
C PHE A 373 5.28 -0.52 -25.34
N CYS A 374 4.33 0.40 -25.52
CA CYS A 374 3.96 1.34 -24.46
C CYS A 374 3.27 0.64 -23.29
N GLU A 375 2.44 -0.38 -23.56
CA GLU A 375 1.81 -1.21 -22.55
C GLU A 375 2.86 -2.04 -21.78
N LEU A 376 3.89 -2.55 -22.47
CA LEU A 376 5.00 -3.27 -21.84
C LEU A 376 5.83 -2.32 -20.96
N ILE A 377 6.20 -1.14 -21.46
CA ILE A 377 6.94 -0.11 -20.69
C ILE A 377 6.10 0.30 -19.48
N THR A 378 4.80 0.56 -19.65
CA THR A 378 3.88 0.88 -18.55
C THR A 378 3.84 -0.26 -17.55
N LYS A 379 3.70 -1.53 -17.95
CA LYS A 379 3.72 -2.70 -17.04
C LYS A 379 5.09 -3.04 -16.43
N PHE A 380 6.19 -2.46 -16.92
CA PHE A 380 7.55 -2.72 -16.45
C PHE A 380 8.12 -1.57 -15.60
N MET A 381 7.94 -0.33 -16.06
CA MET A 381 8.23 0.90 -15.30
C MET A 381 7.20 1.12 -14.23
N LEU A 382 5.99 0.59 -14.40
CA LEU A 382 5.08 0.44 -13.29
C LEU A 382 5.38 -0.83 -12.47
N ARG A 383 6.64 -1.09 -12.05
CA ARG A 383 7.02 -2.23 -11.16
C ARG A 383 7.92 -1.91 -9.95
N PRO A 384 7.68 -2.54 -8.80
CA PRO A 384 8.29 -2.18 -7.52
C PRO A 384 9.66 -2.69 -7.31
N ASP A 385 9.78 -3.88 -7.83
CA ASP A 385 10.91 -4.73 -7.70
C ASP A 385 11.80 -4.53 -8.93
N PHE A 386 11.64 -3.43 -9.69
CA PHE A 386 12.49 -3.15 -10.83
C PHE A 386 13.85 -2.64 -10.36
N ILE A 387 14.70 -3.60 -9.98
CA ILE A 387 16.10 -3.37 -9.63
C ILE A 387 16.92 -3.53 -10.91
N LEU A 388 17.57 -2.44 -11.34
CA LEU A 388 18.50 -2.41 -12.45
C LEU A 388 19.94 -2.50 -11.92
N PRO A 389 20.74 -3.49 -12.34
CA PRO A 389 22.17 -3.47 -12.08
C PRO A 389 22.80 -2.34 -12.90
N ILE A 390 23.43 -1.39 -12.23
CA ILE A 390 24.17 -0.30 -12.87
C ILE A 390 25.52 -0.85 -13.34
N GLN A 391 25.78 -0.84 -14.65
CA GLN A 391 27.16 -0.96 -15.15
C GLN A 391 27.77 0.44 -15.22
N HIS A 392 28.83 0.65 -14.43
CA HIS A 392 29.60 1.89 -14.39
C HIS A 392 30.63 1.89 -15.51
N SER A 393 30.62 2.90 -16.39
CA SER A 393 31.76 3.17 -17.30
C SER A 393 32.36 4.57 -17.23
N GLU A 394 31.80 5.55 -16.50
CA GLU A 394 32.32 6.93 -16.61
C GLU A 394 32.31 7.76 -15.31
N TYR A 395 32.77 7.25 -14.16
CA TYR A 395 33.14 8.13 -13.02
C TYR A 395 34.24 7.47 -12.16
N SER A 396 35.50 7.80 -12.41
CA SER A 396 36.68 7.25 -11.71
C SER A 396 37.00 7.92 -10.37
N ASP A 397 36.32 9.01 -10.00
CA ASP A 397 36.86 9.93 -8.97
C ASP A 397 36.07 9.96 -7.65
N ILE A 398 35.18 8.99 -7.40
CA ILE A 398 34.45 8.88 -6.13
C ILE A 398 34.91 7.59 -5.43
N LYS A 399 35.88 7.71 -4.53
CA LYS A 399 36.63 6.59 -3.93
C LYS A 399 35.99 5.90 -2.72
N ASP A 400 34.82 6.31 -2.25
CA ASP A 400 34.16 5.67 -1.09
C ASP A 400 32.72 5.23 -1.43
N TYR A 401 32.56 3.96 -1.80
CA TYR A 401 31.25 3.35 -2.07
C TYR A 401 30.89 2.33 -0.98
N LYS A 402 29.89 2.67 -0.15
CA LYS A 402 29.04 1.71 0.58
C LYS A 402 27.57 1.98 0.24
N GLY A 403 27.07 1.29 -0.78
CA GLY A 403 25.64 1.11 -1.03
C GLY A 403 24.95 2.18 -1.88
N LEU A 404 24.94 1.99 -3.20
CA LEU A 404 23.95 2.60 -4.08
C LEU A 404 22.84 1.57 -4.29
N PHE A 405 21.60 1.88 -3.88
CA PHE A 405 20.43 1.05 -4.15
C PHE A 405 19.34 1.91 -4.80
N LEU A 406 18.86 1.48 -5.96
CA LEU A 406 17.62 1.97 -6.55
C LEU A 406 16.45 1.29 -5.83
N LYS A 407 15.78 2.04 -4.96
CA LYS A 407 14.50 1.63 -4.35
C LYS A 407 13.47 2.69 -4.76
N TYR A 408 12.39 2.27 -5.43
CA TYR A 408 11.30 3.17 -5.84
C TYR A 408 11.71 4.29 -6.83
N GLY A 409 12.84 4.14 -7.54
CA GLY A 409 13.32 5.16 -8.47
C GLY A 409 14.15 6.29 -7.84
N PHE A 410 14.60 6.19 -6.59
CA PHE A 410 15.45 7.20 -5.96
C PHE A 410 16.89 6.69 -5.76
N ILE A 411 17.87 7.57 -6.00
CA ILE A 411 19.29 7.32 -5.65
C ILE A 411 19.51 7.82 -4.22
N TYR A 412 19.81 6.91 -3.30
CA TYR A 412 20.19 7.25 -1.93
C TYR A 412 21.71 7.40 -1.82
N TYR A 413 22.15 8.48 -1.17
CA TYR A 413 23.55 8.72 -0.84
C TYR A 413 23.66 8.87 0.68
N ASN A 414 24.52 8.09 1.32
CA ASN A 414 24.79 8.23 2.74
C ASN A 414 26.03 9.12 2.91
N ASN A 415 25.90 10.22 3.66
CA ASN A 415 26.93 11.22 3.93
C ASN A 415 27.50 11.98 2.71
N ALA A 416 26.87 13.10 2.34
CA ALA A 416 27.59 14.25 1.78
C ALA A 416 26.78 15.55 1.96
N ASN A 417 27.40 16.56 2.57
CA ASN A 417 26.93 17.94 2.50
C ASN A 417 27.01 18.44 1.05
N LEU A 418 25.96 18.20 0.25
CA LEU A 418 25.88 18.61 -1.15
C LEU A 418 25.05 19.91 -1.25
N SER A 419 25.74 21.04 -1.34
CA SER A 419 25.15 22.39 -1.43
C SER A 419 24.85 22.87 -2.87
N SER A 420 25.08 22.06 -3.90
CA SER A 420 24.88 22.45 -5.31
C SER A 420 24.11 21.40 -6.13
N SER A 421 23.29 21.86 -7.08
CA SER A 421 22.56 20.95 -7.97
C SER A 421 23.51 20.32 -8.98
N LYS A 422 23.60 18.98 -9.02
CA LYS A 422 24.29 18.29 -10.12
C LYS A 422 23.31 17.48 -10.96
N THR A 423 23.73 17.21 -12.18
CA THR A 423 22.97 16.38 -13.12
C THR A 423 23.70 15.05 -13.30
N VAL A 424 23.00 13.93 -13.16
CA VAL A 424 23.57 12.59 -13.36
C VAL A 424 22.86 11.93 -14.53
N ASN A 425 23.64 11.43 -15.49
CA ASN A 425 23.16 10.59 -16.59
C ASN A 425 23.42 9.13 -16.21
N VAL A 426 22.38 8.30 -16.22
CA VAL A 426 22.50 6.86 -16.01
C VAL A 426 22.01 6.17 -17.28
N SER A 427 22.92 5.48 -17.96
CA SER A 427 22.62 4.64 -19.12
C SER A 427 22.48 3.19 -18.67
N LEU A 428 21.37 2.56 -19.03
CA LEU A 428 21.00 1.24 -18.55
C LEU A 428 20.67 0.33 -19.72
N GLU A 429 21.32 -0.83 -19.80
CA GLU A 429 21.05 -1.83 -20.83
C GLU A 429 20.57 -3.15 -20.20
N LYS A 430 19.47 -3.71 -20.71
CA LYS A 430 19.01 -5.06 -20.31
C LYS A 430 18.43 -5.84 -21.48
N GLN A 431 18.91 -7.08 -21.64
CA GLN A 431 18.39 -8.05 -22.59
C GLN A 431 17.20 -8.81 -21.97
N LEU A 432 16.06 -8.84 -22.67
CA LEU A 432 14.83 -9.49 -22.19
C LEU A 432 14.57 -10.79 -22.96
N GLY A 433 15.12 -11.90 -22.47
CA GLY A 433 15.01 -13.19 -23.14
C GLY A 433 15.61 -13.16 -24.56
N ASN A 434 14.86 -13.63 -25.56
CA ASN A 434 15.31 -13.64 -26.96
C ASN A 434 15.02 -12.33 -27.72
N LEU A 435 14.66 -11.24 -27.02
CA LEU A 435 14.37 -9.93 -27.63
C LEU A 435 15.62 -9.03 -27.63
N PRO A 436 15.73 -8.07 -28.58
CA PRO A 436 16.85 -7.13 -28.63
C PRO A 436 16.88 -6.18 -27.41
N PHE A 437 18.07 -5.63 -27.14
CA PHE A 437 18.39 -4.78 -25.99
C PHE A 437 17.48 -3.54 -25.88
N ILE A 438 17.09 -3.20 -24.66
CA ILE A 438 16.49 -1.91 -24.31
C ILE A 438 17.58 -1.09 -23.63
N GLN A 439 17.80 0.13 -24.12
CA GLN A 439 18.69 1.12 -23.53
C GLN A 439 17.85 2.26 -22.93
N ALA A 440 18.06 2.60 -21.66
CA ALA A 440 17.37 3.72 -21.01
C ALA A 440 18.40 4.73 -20.53
N ASP A 441 18.26 5.98 -20.94
CA ASP A 441 19.08 7.10 -20.49
C ASP A 441 18.23 7.98 -19.57
N ILE A 442 18.62 8.06 -18.30
CA ILE A 442 17.88 8.81 -17.28
C ILE A 442 18.72 9.98 -16.80
N LYS A 443 18.16 11.20 -16.89
CA LYS A 443 18.82 12.43 -16.47
C LYS A 443 18.17 12.97 -15.20
N TRP A 444 18.90 12.92 -14.10
CA TRP A 444 18.45 13.33 -12.77
C TRP A 444 18.97 14.71 -12.40
N ARG A 445 18.15 15.59 -11.79
CA ARG A 445 18.66 16.70 -10.96
C ARG A 445 18.39 16.39 -9.51
N TYR A 446 19.36 16.62 -8.65
CA TYR A 446 19.15 16.62 -7.21
C TYR A 446 19.48 17.99 -6.61
N ARG A 447 18.86 18.31 -5.47
CA ARG A 447 19.19 19.45 -4.61
C ARG A 447 19.10 18.97 -3.15
N GLY A 448 20.21 19.06 -2.41
CA GLY A 448 20.24 18.66 -1.00
C GLY A 448 19.60 19.74 -0.12
N LEU A 449 18.71 19.32 0.78
CA LEU A 449 18.25 20.08 1.95
C LEU A 449 18.16 19.09 3.11
N ASP A 450 18.99 19.34 4.14
CA ASP A 450 19.04 18.68 5.45
C ASP A 450 18.68 17.18 5.50
N ASN A 451 19.74 16.34 5.43
CA ASN A 451 19.74 14.88 5.59
C ASN A 451 18.86 14.04 4.66
N ASP A 452 18.11 14.65 3.76
CA ASP A 452 17.24 13.94 2.85
C ASP A 452 17.36 14.50 1.42
N ILE A 453 17.77 13.65 0.47
CA ILE A 453 18.00 14.04 -0.94
C ILE A 453 16.69 13.94 -1.73
N TYR A 454 16.19 15.05 -2.26
CA TYR A 454 15.10 15.06 -3.25
C TYR A 454 15.69 14.89 -4.66
N CYS A 455 15.30 13.83 -5.37
CA CYS A 455 15.66 13.60 -6.77
C CYS A 455 14.41 13.75 -7.65
N LEU A 456 14.41 14.70 -8.58
CA LEU A 456 13.38 14.83 -9.62
C LEU A 456 14.00 14.41 -10.96
N PRO A 457 13.39 13.48 -11.72
CA PRO A 457 13.83 13.19 -13.08
C PRO A 457 13.54 14.43 -13.95
N LEU A 458 14.61 15.05 -14.50
CA LEU A 458 14.47 16.19 -15.41
C LEU A 458 14.07 15.75 -16.82
N ALA A 459 14.58 14.59 -17.23
CA ALA A 459 14.27 13.98 -18.50
C ALA A 459 14.46 12.46 -18.42
N LEU A 460 13.54 11.72 -19.02
CA LEU A 460 13.58 10.26 -19.11
C LEU A 460 13.51 9.86 -20.58
N SER A 461 14.53 9.15 -21.08
CA SER A 461 14.60 8.69 -22.47
C SER A 461 14.70 7.17 -22.52
N PHE A 462 13.75 6.50 -23.18
CA PHE A 462 13.84 5.06 -23.47
C PHE A 462 14.10 4.83 -24.94
N GLU A 463 15.20 4.14 -25.25
CA GLU A 463 15.55 3.69 -26.58
C GLU A 463 15.34 2.18 -26.73
N LYS A 464 14.60 1.79 -27.76
CA LYS A 464 14.55 0.39 -28.20
C LYS A 464 14.88 0.29 -29.68
N LYS A 465 15.91 -0.51 -29.99
CA LYS A 465 16.25 -0.93 -31.37
C LYS A 465 15.52 -2.23 -31.67
N ILE A 466 14.76 -2.25 -32.75
CA ILE A 466 14.03 -3.45 -33.21
C ILE A 466 14.52 -3.78 -34.61
N PHE A 467 14.53 -5.08 -34.95
CA PHE A 467 14.95 -5.67 -36.23
C PHE A 467 14.90 -4.68 -37.42
N GLY A 468 16.07 -4.38 -37.98
CA GLY A 468 16.25 -3.44 -39.10
C GLY A 468 16.17 -1.97 -38.68
N ASN A 469 17.32 -1.37 -38.32
CA ASN A 469 17.62 0.07 -38.12
C ASN A 469 16.56 1.01 -37.49
N SER A 470 15.47 0.48 -36.95
CA SER A 470 14.33 1.25 -36.48
C SER A 470 14.48 1.50 -34.99
N LYS A 471 14.60 2.79 -34.64
CA LYS A 471 14.84 3.34 -33.31
C LYS A 471 13.59 4.05 -32.83
N PHE A 472 13.05 3.63 -31.69
CA PHE A 472 11.97 4.34 -31.02
C PHE A 472 12.50 4.99 -29.75
N ILE A 473 12.16 6.26 -29.53
CA ILE A 473 12.54 7.04 -28.35
C ILE A 473 11.29 7.55 -27.65
N LEU A 474 11.09 7.19 -26.39
CA LEU A 474 10.10 7.84 -25.51
C LEU A 474 10.83 8.88 -24.67
N GLN A 475 10.46 10.15 -24.79
CA GLN A 475 11.07 11.23 -24.05
C GLN A 475 10.03 11.92 -23.16
N LEU A 476 10.22 11.87 -21.85
CA LEU A 476 9.46 12.69 -20.90
C LEU A 476 10.30 13.90 -20.50
N HIS A 477 9.77 15.10 -20.69
CA HIS A 477 10.43 16.34 -20.28
C HIS A 477 9.37 17.33 -19.77
N GLN A 478 9.51 17.83 -18.53
CA GLN A 478 8.57 18.79 -17.93
C GLN A 478 7.09 18.37 -18.09
N ASN A 479 6.77 17.13 -17.72
CA ASN A 479 5.43 16.54 -17.78
C ASN A 479 4.84 16.40 -19.19
N LYS A 480 5.66 16.59 -20.24
CA LYS A 480 5.28 16.33 -21.63
C LYS A 480 5.99 15.09 -22.15
N LEU A 481 5.21 14.10 -22.55
CA LEU A 481 5.71 12.88 -23.17
C LEU A 481 5.68 13.01 -24.69
N SER A 482 6.82 12.76 -25.32
CA SER A 482 7.01 12.73 -26.77
C SER A 482 7.48 11.35 -27.19
N VAL A 483 6.91 10.82 -28.28
CA VAL A 483 7.35 9.55 -28.89
C VAL A 483 8.01 9.87 -30.22
N PHE A 484 9.23 9.40 -30.43
CA PHE A 484 9.96 9.53 -31.68
C PHE A 484 10.20 8.17 -32.30
N HIS A 485 10.18 8.12 -33.63
CA HIS A 485 10.59 6.98 -34.45
C HIS A 485 11.63 7.47 -35.47
N ASN A 486 12.84 6.90 -35.45
CA ASN A 486 13.98 7.33 -36.26
C ASN A 486 14.19 8.85 -36.24
N ALA A 487 14.15 9.43 -35.04
CA ALA A 487 14.27 10.87 -34.77
C ALA A 487 13.12 11.77 -35.29
N SER A 488 12.02 11.20 -35.79
CA SER A 488 10.81 11.94 -36.16
C SER A 488 9.69 11.75 -35.12
N LEU A 489 8.96 12.80 -34.78
CA LEU A 489 7.83 12.71 -33.85
C LEU A 489 6.76 11.78 -34.42
N ALA A 490 6.41 10.72 -33.69
CA ALA A 490 5.43 9.73 -34.10
C ALA A 490 4.01 10.21 -33.76
N THR A 491 3.07 10.03 -34.68
CA THR A 491 1.64 10.24 -34.42
C THR A 491 1.10 9.08 -33.59
N VAL A 492 0.52 9.41 -32.44
CA VAL A 492 0.02 8.44 -31.45
C VAL A 492 -1.51 8.41 -31.51
N THR A 493 -2.12 7.23 -31.43
CA THR A 493 -3.59 7.09 -31.43
C THR A 493 -4.20 7.77 -30.19
N PRO A 494 -5.46 8.27 -30.24
CA PRO A 494 -6.09 8.91 -29.09
C PRO A 494 -6.12 8.03 -27.83
N ARG A 495 -6.38 6.73 -28.01
CA ARG A 495 -6.36 5.72 -26.95
C ARG A 495 -4.97 5.57 -26.31
N LEU A 496 -3.92 5.58 -27.12
CA LEU A 496 -2.55 5.51 -26.62
C LEU A 496 -2.12 6.83 -25.97
N LYS A 497 -2.60 7.98 -26.45
CA LYS A 497 -2.41 9.29 -25.81
C LYS A 497 -3.03 9.35 -24.42
N GLU A 498 -4.19 8.73 -24.24
CA GLU A 498 -4.88 8.56 -22.94
C GLU A 498 -4.07 7.67 -21.99
N GLN A 499 -3.64 6.49 -22.45
CA GLN A 499 -2.79 5.58 -21.66
C GLN A 499 -1.45 6.21 -21.26
N LEU A 500 -0.84 6.99 -22.16
CA LEU A 500 0.40 7.70 -21.89
C LEU A 500 0.22 8.89 -20.94
N SER A 501 -0.94 9.55 -20.99
CA SER A 501 -1.28 10.62 -20.02
C SER A 501 -1.49 10.03 -18.62
N LEU A 502 -2.14 8.86 -18.53
CA LEU A 502 -2.22 8.05 -17.31
C LEU A 502 -0.83 7.63 -16.81
N PHE A 503 0.09 7.23 -17.69
CA PHE A 503 1.47 6.91 -17.33
C PHE A 503 2.24 8.11 -16.75
N VAL A 504 2.11 9.29 -17.35
CA VAL A 504 2.74 10.53 -16.86
C VAL A 504 2.14 10.95 -15.51
N ALA A 505 0.82 10.86 -15.36
CA ALA A 505 0.12 11.15 -14.11
C ALA A 505 0.46 10.16 -12.97
N ASN A 506 0.98 8.97 -13.30
CA ASN A 506 1.43 7.96 -12.34
C ASN A 506 2.92 8.12 -11.94
N MET A 507 3.72 8.90 -12.69
CA MET A 507 5.14 9.14 -12.41
C MET A 507 5.44 10.49 -11.74
N ILE A 508 4.51 11.45 -11.82
CA ILE A 508 4.50 12.72 -11.07
C ILE A 508 3.71 12.48 -9.79
#